data_AF-A0A4V1SEU7-F1
#
_entry.id   AF-A0A4V1SEU7-F1
#
_cell.length_a   1.000
_cell.length_b   1.000
_cell.length_c   1.000
_cell.angle_alpha   90.00
_cell.angle_beta   90.00
_cell.angle_gamma   90.00
#
_symmetry.space_group_name_H-M   'P 1'
#
loop_
_entity.id
_entity.type
_entity.pdbx_description
1 polymer ?
#
loop_
_entity_poly.entity_id
_entity_poly.type
_entity_poly.pdbx_seq_one_letter_code
_entity_poly.pdbx_strand_id
1 'polypeptide(L)'
;MLQSATVQDTNGSSQQTRNNARLFVYDIAGENRENPVLVGEYVVCLPQIDLNGNGSGLDGTAAQSEIVALGNSSFLMLPRDGNGMGKGTTLPIVFKSVQLVDFASATNIVGQYDGAGEQISPGGVLRPEIKAAAGAEIISMLQPDDLAKFGINTNTNPSNSNTLNEKIEGMALVPDLSTEQPNDFFLFVANDNDFQSPDVRMLDVAGNVVSKGDGRLNAGVTNDAMFYVWRLTIDASGKRFFRLGVE
;
A
#
# COMPACT_ATOMS: atom_id res chain seq x y z
N MET A 1 -1.75 9.75 -4.94
CA MET A 1 -0.29 9.49 -4.91
C MET A 1 0.05 8.50 -6.00
N LEU A 2 1.21 8.61 -6.66
CA LEU A 2 1.67 7.59 -7.62
C LEU A 2 2.05 6.28 -6.90
N GLN A 3 1.97 5.15 -7.61
CA GLN A 3 2.34 3.84 -7.06
C GLN A 3 3.84 3.77 -6.71
N SER A 4 4.67 4.43 -7.52
CA SER A 4 6.12 4.57 -7.35
C SER A 4 6.62 5.86 -8.00
N ALA A 5 7.92 6.12 -7.93
CA ALA A 5 8.54 7.18 -8.73
C ALA A 5 8.26 7.00 -10.23
N THR A 6 8.23 8.12 -10.95
CA THR A 6 8.11 8.15 -12.40
C THR A 6 9.45 7.73 -13.04
N VAL A 7 9.43 7.20 -14.28
CA VAL A 7 10.66 6.73 -14.95
C VAL A 7 11.68 7.85 -15.16
N GLN A 8 11.24 9.10 -15.31
CA GLN A 8 12.16 10.24 -15.38
C GLN A 8 12.90 10.45 -14.05
N ASP A 9 12.30 10.11 -12.92
CA ASP A 9 12.87 10.31 -11.59
C ASP A 9 13.74 9.11 -11.14
N THR A 10 14.06 8.17 -12.03
CA THR A 10 14.78 6.93 -11.73
C THR A 10 16.02 6.74 -12.60
N ASN A 11 16.86 5.76 -12.25
CA ASN A 11 17.91 5.28 -13.13
C ASN A 11 17.33 4.30 -14.17
N GLY A 12 16.56 4.84 -15.12
CA GLY A 12 15.83 4.04 -16.11
C GLY A 12 14.85 3.07 -15.44
N SER A 13 14.85 1.79 -15.85
CA SER A 13 13.94 0.76 -15.32
C SER A 13 14.39 0.13 -14.00
N SER A 14 15.44 0.66 -13.36
CA SER A 14 16.01 0.14 -12.12
C SER A 14 15.03 0.22 -10.95
N GLN A 15 14.54 -0.93 -10.48
CA GLN A 15 13.45 -1.00 -9.50
C GLN A 15 13.83 -0.42 -8.12
N GLN A 16 15.09 -0.57 -7.71
CA GLN A 16 15.60 -0.02 -6.46
C GLN A 16 15.64 1.51 -6.42
N THR A 17 15.58 2.19 -7.58
CA THR A 17 15.60 3.66 -7.66
C THR A 17 14.22 4.30 -7.72
N ARG A 18 13.14 3.51 -7.58
CA ARG A 18 11.74 3.94 -7.74
C ARG A 18 11.11 4.52 -6.46
N ASN A 19 11.93 4.89 -5.47
CA ASN A 19 11.45 5.19 -4.13
C ASN A 19 10.91 6.62 -3.94
N ASN A 20 11.27 7.60 -4.76
CA ASN A 20 10.75 8.98 -4.61
C ASN A 20 9.45 9.17 -5.39
N ALA A 21 8.32 8.80 -4.81
CA ALA A 21 7.01 8.90 -5.44
C ALA A 21 6.38 10.29 -5.27
N ARG A 22 5.65 10.77 -6.28
CA ARG A 22 4.93 12.05 -6.24
C ARG A 22 3.53 11.87 -5.63
N LEU A 23 3.19 12.77 -4.70
CA LEU A 23 1.87 12.95 -4.11
C LEU A 23 1.26 14.25 -4.65
N PHE A 24 0.03 14.18 -5.16
CA PHE A 24 -0.71 15.34 -5.65
C PHE A 24 -1.91 15.59 -4.75
N VAL A 25 -2.17 16.85 -4.41
CA VAL A 25 -3.27 17.31 -3.56
C VAL A 25 -4.12 18.27 -4.38
N TYR A 26 -5.40 17.93 -4.52
CA TYR A 26 -6.37 18.73 -5.25
C TYR A 26 -7.40 19.32 -4.30
N ASP A 27 -7.70 20.61 -4.46
CA ASP A 27 -8.88 21.23 -3.87
C ASP A 27 -10.11 20.86 -4.71
N ILE A 28 -11.11 20.31 -4.03
CA ILE A 28 -12.39 19.88 -4.57
C ILE A 28 -13.57 20.48 -3.78
N ALA A 29 -13.35 21.55 -3.01
CA ALA A 29 -14.39 22.22 -2.25
C ALA A 29 -15.28 23.09 -3.15
N GLY A 30 -16.58 23.17 -2.84
CA GLY A 30 -17.53 24.06 -3.52
C GLY A 30 -17.52 23.91 -5.04
N GLU A 31 -17.27 25.02 -5.74
CA GLU A 31 -17.23 25.10 -7.20
C GLU A 31 -16.09 24.26 -7.83
N ASN A 32 -15.05 23.94 -7.07
CA ASN A 32 -13.91 23.12 -7.54
C ASN A 32 -14.24 21.62 -7.62
N ARG A 33 -15.45 21.18 -7.22
CA ARG A 33 -15.83 19.75 -7.25
C ARG A 33 -15.81 19.14 -8.65
N GLU A 34 -16.29 19.90 -9.63
CA GLU A 34 -16.32 19.49 -11.04
C GLU A 34 -15.04 19.87 -11.79
N ASN A 35 -14.22 20.76 -11.22
CA ASN A 35 -12.95 21.20 -11.78
C ASN A 35 -11.87 21.22 -10.68
N PRO A 36 -11.33 20.05 -10.29
CA PRO A 36 -10.33 19.97 -9.23
C PRO A 36 -9.11 20.85 -9.51
N VAL A 37 -8.68 21.61 -8.51
CA VAL A 37 -7.54 22.52 -8.62
C VAL A 37 -6.33 21.91 -7.92
N LEU A 38 -5.20 21.74 -8.62
CA LEU A 38 -3.96 21.27 -8.00
C LEU A 38 -3.43 22.35 -7.03
N VAL A 39 -3.35 22.03 -5.75
CA VAL A 39 -2.89 22.94 -4.69
C VAL A 39 -1.61 22.47 -4.00
N GLY A 40 -1.23 21.20 -4.19
CA GLY A 40 -0.02 20.65 -3.61
C GLY A 40 0.56 19.51 -4.42
N GLU A 41 1.88 19.45 -4.44
CA GLU A 41 2.67 18.36 -4.99
C GLU A 41 3.85 18.15 -4.06
N TYR A 42 4.04 16.92 -3.62
CA TYR A 42 5.02 16.56 -2.60
C TYR A 42 5.71 15.25 -2.95
N VAL A 43 6.87 15.02 -2.36
CA VAL A 43 7.58 13.75 -2.49
C VAL A 43 7.34 12.87 -1.27
N VAL A 44 7.01 11.61 -1.50
CA VAL A 44 6.91 10.57 -0.47
C VAL A 44 7.95 9.50 -0.78
N CYS A 45 8.87 9.26 0.16
CA CYS A 45 9.89 8.24 0.02
C CYS A 45 9.31 6.87 0.41
N LEU A 46 9.18 5.98 -0.58
CA LEU A 46 8.78 4.60 -0.39
C LEU A 46 9.93 3.77 0.21
N PRO A 47 9.62 2.72 0.98
CA PRO A 47 10.65 1.83 1.52
C PRO A 47 11.43 1.15 0.40
N GLN A 48 12.76 1.16 0.51
CA GLN A 48 13.63 0.29 -0.28
C GLN A 48 13.79 -1.04 0.47
N ILE A 49 13.82 -2.14 -0.27
CA ILE A 49 13.76 -3.50 0.28
C ILE A 49 14.82 -4.39 -0.37
N ASP A 50 15.28 -5.40 0.38
CA ASP A 50 15.95 -6.58 -0.16
C ASP A 50 14.87 -7.56 -0.63
N LEU A 51 14.41 -7.39 -1.87
CA LEU A 51 13.30 -8.11 -2.48
C LEU A 51 13.55 -9.62 -2.52
N ASN A 52 14.81 -10.04 -2.59
CA ASN A 52 15.21 -11.43 -2.61
C ASN A 52 15.40 -12.02 -1.21
N GLY A 53 15.48 -11.18 -0.16
CA GLY A 53 15.65 -11.58 1.22
C GLY A 53 16.96 -12.34 1.49
N ASN A 54 18.00 -12.07 0.71
CA ASN A 54 19.26 -12.82 0.74
C ASN A 54 20.42 -12.05 1.41
N GLY A 55 20.16 -10.82 1.89
CA GLY A 55 21.14 -9.95 2.52
C GLY A 55 22.14 -9.29 1.57
N SER A 56 21.94 -9.39 0.24
CA SER A 56 22.89 -8.86 -0.75
C SER A 56 22.80 -7.35 -0.97
N GLY A 57 21.77 -6.71 -0.42
CA GLY A 57 21.53 -5.27 -0.50
C GLY A 57 20.09 -4.94 -0.88
N LEU A 58 19.78 -3.65 -0.93
CA LEU A 58 18.46 -3.17 -1.35
C LEU A 58 18.38 -3.19 -2.88
N ASP A 59 17.53 -4.05 -3.41
CA ASP A 59 17.35 -4.30 -4.85
C ASP A 59 15.91 -4.07 -5.33
N GLY A 60 15.02 -3.63 -4.43
CA GLY A 60 13.64 -3.28 -4.74
C GLY A 60 13.14 -2.02 -4.03
N THR A 61 12.00 -1.54 -4.50
CA THR A 61 11.17 -0.54 -3.82
C THR A 61 9.83 -1.19 -3.50
N ALA A 62 9.37 -1.09 -2.25
CA ALA A 62 8.01 -1.46 -1.87
C ALA A 62 7.03 -0.39 -2.39
N ALA A 63 6.45 -0.64 -3.56
CA ALA A 63 5.47 0.26 -4.17
C ALA A 63 4.22 0.38 -3.28
N GLN A 64 3.64 1.58 -3.19
CA GLN A 64 2.37 1.76 -2.46
C GLN A 64 1.23 1.15 -3.27
N SER A 65 0.31 0.47 -2.59
CA SER A 65 -0.85 -0.17 -3.23
C SER A 65 -2.18 0.49 -2.89
N GLU A 66 -2.24 1.26 -1.80
CA GLU A 66 -3.43 1.97 -1.35
C GLU A 66 -3.06 3.15 -0.44
N ILE A 67 -3.90 4.18 -0.42
CA ILE A 67 -3.86 5.27 0.54
C ILE A 67 -5.23 5.58 1.15
N VAL A 68 -5.26 5.93 2.43
CA VAL A 68 -6.49 6.41 3.12
C VAL A 68 -6.22 7.77 3.74
N ALA A 69 -6.94 8.80 3.30
CA ALA A 69 -6.81 10.14 3.85
C ALA A 69 -7.26 10.18 5.32
N LEU A 70 -6.44 10.80 6.18
CA LEU A 70 -6.77 11.04 7.60
C LEU A 70 -7.11 12.52 7.87
N GLY A 71 -6.60 13.42 7.03
CA GLY A 71 -6.85 14.85 7.14
C GLY A 71 -6.17 15.63 6.02
N ASN A 72 -5.98 16.93 6.23
CA ASN A 72 -5.47 17.84 5.20
C ASN A 72 -4.00 17.61 4.82
N SER A 73 -3.21 17.03 5.71
CA SER A 73 -1.76 16.89 5.55
C SER A 73 -1.23 15.49 5.91
N SER A 74 -2.12 14.52 6.11
CA SER A 74 -1.74 13.17 6.50
C SER A 74 -2.67 12.10 5.95
N PHE A 75 -2.10 10.92 5.71
CA PHE A 75 -2.80 9.75 5.20
C PHE A 75 -2.10 8.46 5.63
N LEU A 76 -2.81 7.35 5.60
CA LEU A 76 -2.24 6.01 5.67
C LEU A 76 -1.82 5.55 4.29
N MET A 77 -0.68 4.88 4.18
CA MET A 77 -0.13 4.31 2.96
C MET A 77 0.15 2.82 3.16
N LEU A 78 -0.11 2.01 2.13
CA LEU A 78 0.15 0.57 2.13
C LEU A 78 1.29 0.21 1.16
N PRO A 79 2.57 0.44 1.52
CA PRO A 79 3.70 -0.11 0.78
C PRO A 79 3.84 -1.63 1.01
N ARG A 80 4.10 -2.36 -0.07
CA ARG A 80 4.28 -3.81 -0.05
C ARG A 80 5.27 -4.29 -1.10
N ASP A 81 5.88 -5.45 -0.86
CA ASP A 81 6.56 -6.23 -1.88
C ASP A 81 5.56 -6.97 -2.77
N GLY A 82 6.04 -7.51 -3.89
CA GLY A 82 5.24 -8.39 -4.72
C GLY A 82 5.36 -9.85 -4.37
N ASN A 83 5.56 -10.26 -3.11
CA ASN A 83 5.79 -11.66 -2.72
C ASN A 83 4.62 -12.21 -1.88
N GLY A 84 4.25 -13.48 -2.05
CA GLY A 84 3.19 -14.14 -1.27
C GLY A 84 2.31 -15.09 -2.08
N MET A 85 1.18 -15.49 -1.49
CA MET A 85 0.17 -16.32 -2.18
C MET A 85 -0.38 -15.58 -3.41
N GLY A 86 -0.41 -16.27 -4.55
CA GLY A 86 -0.88 -15.73 -5.84
C GLY A 86 0.24 -15.31 -6.81
N LYS A 87 1.46 -15.06 -6.33
CA LYS A 87 2.59 -14.62 -7.17
C LYS A 87 3.15 -15.71 -8.09
N GLY A 88 3.13 -16.96 -7.62
CA GLY A 88 3.74 -18.09 -8.33
C GLY A 88 5.28 -18.16 -8.26
N THR A 89 5.90 -17.55 -7.24
CA THR A 89 7.35 -17.70 -6.98
C THR A 89 7.64 -18.11 -5.54
N THR A 90 8.86 -18.57 -5.28
CA THR A 90 9.36 -18.94 -3.95
C THR A 90 10.15 -17.82 -3.27
N LEU A 91 10.04 -16.58 -3.77
CA LEU A 91 10.71 -15.44 -3.12
C LEU A 91 10.09 -15.21 -1.74
N PRO A 92 10.89 -14.88 -0.71
CA PRO A 92 10.37 -14.65 0.63
C PRO A 92 9.50 -13.39 0.67
N ILE A 93 8.49 -13.40 1.54
CA ILE A 93 7.76 -12.16 1.87
C ILE A 93 8.65 -11.34 2.80
N VAL A 94 9.10 -10.18 2.35
CA VAL A 94 10.06 -9.31 3.03
C VAL A 94 9.45 -8.02 3.53
N PHE A 95 8.34 -7.56 2.93
CA PHE A 95 7.77 -6.27 3.30
C PHE A 95 6.28 -6.14 2.98
N LYS A 96 5.45 -5.93 4.00
CA LYS A 96 4.04 -5.48 3.89
C LYS A 96 3.70 -4.65 5.13
N SER A 97 3.32 -3.39 4.95
CA SER A 97 3.25 -2.43 6.05
C SER A 97 2.15 -1.41 5.83
N VAL A 98 1.48 -0.98 6.90
CA VAL A 98 0.70 0.25 6.90
C VAL A 98 1.55 1.34 7.54
N GLN A 99 1.70 2.45 6.83
CA GLN A 99 2.50 3.60 7.26
C GLN A 99 1.65 4.85 7.37
N LEU A 100 1.89 5.65 8.42
CA LEU A 100 1.40 7.01 8.50
C LEU A 100 2.35 7.93 7.73
N VAL A 101 1.81 8.70 6.79
CA VAL A 101 2.53 9.73 6.05
C VAL A 101 2.02 11.09 6.48
N ASP A 102 2.93 12.00 6.83
CA ASP A 102 2.67 13.41 7.15
C ASP A 102 3.50 14.31 6.22
N PHE A 103 2.82 15.11 5.42
CA PHE A 103 3.43 16.03 4.46
C PHE A 103 3.29 17.50 4.86
N ALA A 104 2.83 17.81 6.07
CA ALA A 104 2.62 19.19 6.54
C ALA A 104 3.88 20.07 6.45
N SER A 105 5.05 19.45 6.63
CA SER A 105 6.34 20.14 6.61
C SER A 105 7.20 19.80 5.38
N ALA A 106 6.64 19.10 4.39
CA ALA A 106 7.31 18.75 3.14
C ALA A 106 7.38 19.95 2.18
N THR A 107 8.37 19.96 1.30
CA THR A 107 8.49 21.00 0.26
C THR A 107 7.34 20.80 -0.75
N ASN A 108 6.50 21.83 -0.91
CA ASN A 108 5.52 21.88 -1.98
C ASN A 108 6.24 22.24 -3.29
N ILE A 109 6.20 21.33 -4.26
CA ILE A 109 6.88 21.46 -5.56
C ILE A 109 5.92 21.74 -6.72
N VAL A 110 4.67 22.15 -6.47
CA VAL A 110 3.72 22.49 -7.56
C VAL A 110 4.33 23.50 -8.53
N GLY A 111 4.26 23.19 -9.82
CA GLY A 111 4.81 24.03 -10.89
C GLY A 111 6.33 24.05 -10.93
N GLN A 112 6.99 23.20 -10.15
CA GLN A 112 8.43 22.98 -10.15
C GLN A 112 8.70 21.57 -10.64
N TYR A 113 9.74 21.40 -11.45
CA TYR A 113 10.14 20.08 -11.95
C TYR A 113 9.10 19.41 -12.88
N ASP A 114 8.44 20.23 -13.70
CA ASP A 114 7.46 19.83 -14.73
C ASP A 114 8.04 19.89 -16.15
N GLY A 115 9.21 20.51 -16.31
CA GLY A 115 9.90 20.64 -17.59
C GLY A 115 10.67 19.38 -18.01
N ALA A 116 10.97 19.29 -19.31
CA ALA A 116 11.83 18.23 -19.83
C ALA A 116 13.22 18.28 -19.19
N GLY A 117 13.63 17.18 -18.55
CA GLY A 117 14.90 17.09 -17.83
C GLY A 117 14.85 17.61 -16.39
N GLU A 118 13.73 18.15 -15.93
CA GLU A 118 13.56 18.59 -14.56
C GLU A 118 13.06 17.45 -13.67
N GLN A 119 13.98 16.57 -13.28
CA GLN A 119 13.68 15.43 -12.42
C GLN A 119 13.71 15.85 -10.95
N ILE A 120 12.80 15.37 -10.10
CA ILE A 120 12.87 15.61 -8.64
C ILE A 120 13.94 14.73 -7.97
N SER A 121 14.23 13.58 -8.57
CA SER A 121 15.28 12.68 -8.11
C SER A 121 16.12 12.10 -9.25
N PRO A 122 17.03 12.86 -9.86
CA PRO A 122 17.89 12.35 -10.94
C PRO A 122 18.56 11.03 -10.57
N GLY A 123 18.31 9.97 -11.33
CA GLY A 123 18.87 8.63 -11.06
C GLY A 123 18.39 7.98 -9.76
N GLY A 124 17.27 8.45 -9.17
CA GLY A 124 16.75 7.99 -7.88
C GLY A 124 17.26 8.75 -6.67
N VAL A 125 18.15 9.74 -6.84
CA VAL A 125 18.67 10.55 -5.73
C VAL A 125 17.84 11.81 -5.60
N LEU A 126 17.04 11.92 -4.54
CA LEU A 126 16.21 13.11 -4.27
C LEU A 126 17.10 14.36 -4.19
N ARG A 127 16.66 15.42 -4.87
CA ARG A 127 17.33 16.72 -4.79
C ARG A 127 17.38 17.22 -3.34
N PRO A 128 18.53 17.71 -2.86
CA PRO A 128 18.72 18.04 -1.44
C PRO A 128 17.84 19.18 -0.94
N GLU A 129 17.37 20.06 -1.83
CA GLU A 129 16.42 21.14 -1.50
C GLU A 129 14.96 20.66 -1.33
N ILE A 130 14.63 19.46 -1.80
CA ILE A 130 13.30 18.88 -1.67
C ILE A 130 13.24 18.09 -0.37
N LYS A 131 12.49 18.60 0.59
CA LYS A 131 12.15 17.87 1.80
C LYS A 131 10.94 16.97 1.53
N ALA A 132 11.17 15.66 1.55
CA ALA A 132 10.10 14.67 1.44
C ALA A 132 9.17 14.67 2.67
N ALA A 133 7.97 14.12 2.49
CA ALA A 133 7.04 13.82 3.57
C ALA A 133 7.65 12.86 4.60
N ALA A 134 7.28 13.05 5.86
CA ALA A 134 7.66 12.14 6.93
C ALA A 134 6.80 10.87 6.86
N GLY A 135 7.43 9.71 7.07
CA GLY A 135 6.75 8.42 7.11
C GLY A 135 7.09 7.67 8.40
N ALA A 136 6.12 6.92 8.93
CA ALA A 136 6.33 6.01 10.04
C ALA A 136 5.50 4.74 9.86
N GLU A 137 6.12 3.57 10.02
CA GLU A 137 5.38 2.31 10.14
C GLU A 137 4.51 2.33 11.40
N ILE A 138 3.22 2.00 11.22
CA ILE A 138 2.26 1.87 12.31
C ILE A 138 1.78 0.42 12.47
N ILE A 139 1.76 -0.36 11.40
CA ILE A 139 1.43 -1.78 11.41
C ILE A 139 2.42 -2.50 10.50
N SER A 140 3.18 -3.43 11.07
CA SER A 140 3.88 -4.45 10.28
C SER A 140 2.93 -5.63 10.09
N MET A 141 2.54 -5.89 8.84
CA MET A 141 1.71 -7.06 8.54
C MET A 141 2.49 -8.38 8.63
N LEU A 142 3.80 -8.31 8.84
CA LEU A 142 4.67 -9.48 9.00
C LEU A 142 4.95 -9.81 10.48
N GLN A 143 4.26 -9.15 11.42
CA GLN A 143 4.45 -9.38 12.85
C GLN A 143 4.08 -10.83 13.22
N PRO A 144 5.03 -11.68 13.68
CA PRO A 144 4.77 -13.11 13.84
C PRO A 144 3.63 -13.44 14.82
N ASP A 145 3.54 -12.71 15.92
CA ASP A 145 2.49 -12.94 16.93
C ASP A 145 1.09 -12.62 16.40
N ASP A 146 0.95 -11.61 15.54
CA ASP A 146 -0.33 -11.26 14.93
C ASP A 146 -0.74 -12.27 13.87
N LEU A 147 0.21 -12.75 13.06
CA LEU A 147 -0.03 -13.80 12.07
C LEU A 147 -0.41 -15.13 12.75
N ALA A 148 0.27 -15.48 13.85
CA ALA A 148 0.05 -16.72 14.59
C ALA A 148 -1.37 -16.82 15.19
N LYS A 149 -1.98 -15.69 15.62
CA LYS A 149 -3.37 -15.66 16.13
C LYS A 149 -4.38 -16.26 15.16
N PHE A 150 -4.12 -16.14 13.86
CA PHE A 150 -5.02 -16.60 12.78
C PHE A 150 -4.41 -17.73 11.94
N GLY A 151 -3.28 -18.30 12.39
CA GLY A 151 -2.57 -19.36 11.66
C GLY A 151 -2.01 -18.92 10.30
N ILE A 152 -1.86 -17.62 10.06
CA ILE A 152 -1.26 -17.07 8.84
C ILE A 152 0.26 -17.24 8.90
N ASN A 153 0.89 -17.49 7.75
CA ASN A 153 2.32 -17.68 7.64
C ASN A 153 2.91 -16.93 6.44
N THR A 154 4.25 -16.83 6.39
CA THR A 154 4.99 -16.18 5.30
C THR A 154 5.70 -17.19 4.39
N ASN A 155 5.38 -18.48 4.47
CA ASN A 155 6.04 -19.51 3.68
C ASN A 155 5.58 -19.42 2.22
N THR A 156 6.51 -19.22 1.30
CA THR A 156 6.27 -19.22 -0.15
C THR A 156 6.79 -20.47 -0.84
N ASN A 157 7.41 -21.40 -0.09
CA ASN A 157 7.97 -22.64 -0.63
C ASN A 157 7.77 -23.85 0.32
N PRO A 158 6.72 -24.67 0.12
CA PRO A 158 5.55 -24.35 -0.69
C PRO A 158 4.68 -23.29 0.00
N SER A 159 3.97 -22.47 -0.78
CA SER A 159 2.84 -21.70 -0.26
C SER A 159 1.64 -22.60 0.03
N ASN A 160 0.75 -22.17 0.93
CA ASN A 160 -0.50 -22.84 1.26
C ASN A 160 -1.62 -21.82 1.47
N SER A 161 -2.85 -22.29 1.72
CA SER A 161 -4.04 -21.44 1.92
C SER A 161 -3.89 -20.38 3.02
N ASN A 162 -2.94 -20.55 3.94
CA ASN A 162 -2.67 -19.63 5.03
C ASN A 162 -1.41 -18.78 4.79
N THR A 163 -0.77 -18.88 3.62
CA THR A 163 0.32 -17.98 3.23
C THR A 163 -0.26 -16.59 2.97
N LEU A 164 0.34 -15.56 3.56
CA LEU A 164 -0.04 -14.16 3.34
C LEU A 164 -0.02 -13.81 1.83
N ASN A 165 -1.08 -13.15 1.36
CA ASN A 165 -1.29 -12.89 -0.06
C ASN A 165 -0.27 -11.90 -0.62
N GLU A 166 0.08 -12.07 -1.89
CA GLU A 166 1.01 -11.19 -2.60
C GLU A 166 0.48 -9.75 -2.65
N LYS A 167 -0.72 -9.62 -3.19
CA LYS A 167 -1.39 -8.35 -3.47
C LYS A 167 -2.27 -7.94 -2.31
N ILE A 168 -1.70 -7.25 -1.33
CA ILE A 168 -2.49 -6.49 -0.36
C ILE A 168 -2.71 -5.10 -0.98
N GLU A 169 -3.93 -4.81 -1.40
CA GLU A 169 -4.24 -3.64 -2.26
C GLU A 169 -5.55 -2.95 -1.87
N GLY A 170 -6.11 -3.21 -0.68
CA GLY A 170 -7.28 -2.51 -0.18
C GLY A 170 -7.12 -2.09 1.27
N MET A 171 -7.57 -0.88 1.59
CA MET A 171 -7.66 -0.37 2.96
C MET A 171 -8.94 0.45 3.15
N ALA A 172 -9.60 0.28 4.28
CA ALA A 172 -10.72 1.10 4.69
C ALA A 172 -10.67 1.37 6.19
N LEU A 173 -10.83 2.64 6.57
CA LEU A 173 -10.89 3.06 7.97
C LEU A 173 -12.36 3.34 8.34
N VAL A 174 -12.83 2.70 9.40
CA VAL A 174 -14.23 2.78 9.85
C VAL A 174 -14.25 3.15 11.34
N PRO A 175 -15.08 4.11 11.79
CA PRO A 175 -15.22 4.41 13.21
C PRO A 175 -15.66 3.18 14.02
N ASP A 176 -15.07 2.99 15.20
CA ASP A 176 -15.54 1.99 16.16
C ASP A 176 -16.69 2.56 16.99
N LEU A 177 -17.91 2.14 16.67
CA LEU A 177 -19.12 2.57 17.38
C LEU A 177 -19.39 1.76 18.66
N SER A 178 -18.54 0.79 18.99
CA SER A 178 -18.70 -0.04 20.19
C SER A 178 -18.18 0.64 21.46
N THR A 179 -17.41 1.73 21.33
CA THR A 179 -16.93 2.53 22.47
C THR A 179 -17.37 3.98 22.39
N GLU A 180 -17.39 4.66 23.54
CA GLU A 180 -17.64 6.10 23.62
C GLU A 180 -16.45 6.94 23.12
N GLN A 181 -15.34 6.30 22.73
CA GLN A 181 -14.12 6.97 22.28
C GLN A 181 -14.25 7.36 20.80
N PRO A 182 -14.38 8.66 20.46
CA PRO A 182 -14.62 9.09 19.08
C PRO A 182 -13.40 8.92 18.17
N ASN A 183 -12.25 8.58 18.75
CA ASN A 183 -10.97 8.39 18.08
C ASN A 183 -10.60 6.92 17.90
N ASP A 184 -11.49 5.98 18.23
CA ASP A 184 -11.29 4.56 17.95
C ASP A 184 -11.83 4.20 16.56
N PHE A 185 -11.08 3.37 15.84
CA PHE A 185 -11.38 2.94 14.48
C PHE A 185 -11.04 1.46 14.31
N PHE A 186 -11.72 0.82 13.36
CA PHE A 186 -11.25 -0.39 12.71
C PHE A 186 -10.59 -0.02 11.38
N LEU A 187 -9.35 -0.46 11.18
CA LEU A 187 -8.69 -0.47 9.89
C LEU A 187 -8.85 -1.87 9.28
N PHE A 188 -9.62 -1.94 8.21
CA PHE A 188 -9.72 -3.10 7.35
C PHE A 188 -8.63 -3.02 6.29
N VAL A 189 -7.93 -4.13 6.06
CA VAL A 189 -6.97 -4.31 4.98
C VAL A 189 -7.33 -5.58 4.23
N ALA A 190 -7.31 -5.54 2.90
CA ALA A 190 -7.74 -6.67 2.07
C ALA A 190 -6.77 -6.96 0.93
N ASN A 191 -6.81 -8.18 0.42
CA ASN A 191 -6.07 -8.55 -0.79
C ASN A 191 -6.92 -8.42 -2.06
N ASP A 192 -6.25 -8.06 -3.17
CA ASP A 192 -6.73 -8.41 -4.50
C ASP A 192 -6.31 -9.85 -4.77
N ASN A 193 -7.29 -10.75 -4.86
CA ASN A 193 -7.02 -12.16 -5.09
C ASN A 193 -6.92 -12.52 -6.57
N ASP A 194 -7.01 -11.52 -7.46
CA ASP A 194 -6.82 -11.68 -8.89
C ASP A 194 -7.84 -12.68 -9.50
N PHE A 195 -8.94 -12.98 -8.79
CA PHE A 195 -9.85 -14.08 -9.08
C PHE A 195 -9.12 -15.42 -9.34
N GLN A 196 -7.97 -15.65 -8.70
CA GLN A 196 -7.21 -16.90 -8.83
C GLN A 196 -7.94 -18.02 -8.09
N SER A 197 -8.72 -18.80 -8.83
CA SER A 197 -9.44 -19.96 -8.32
C SER A 197 -9.52 -21.05 -9.40
N PRO A 198 -9.55 -22.34 -9.02
CA PRO A 198 -9.82 -23.41 -9.97
C PRO A 198 -11.25 -23.38 -10.54
N ASP A 199 -12.20 -22.66 -9.91
CA ASP A 199 -13.59 -22.55 -10.36
C ASP A 199 -14.06 -21.08 -10.38
N VAL A 200 -13.82 -20.39 -11.51
CA VAL A 200 -14.26 -19.02 -11.75
C VAL A 200 -15.40 -19.01 -12.76
N ARG A 201 -16.51 -18.34 -12.42
CA ARG A 201 -17.71 -18.24 -13.28
C ARG A 201 -18.18 -16.78 -13.35
N MET A 202 -18.45 -16.32 -14.56
CA MET A 202 -19.17 -15.07 -14.82
C MET A 202 -20.63 -15.39 -15.13
N LEU A 203 -21.53 -14.69 -14.45
CA LEU A 203 -22.97 -14.84 -14.60
C LEU A 203 -23.55 -13.65 -15.37
N ASP A 204 -24.57 -13.88 -16.20
CA ASP A 204 -25.41 -12.79 -16.72
C ASP A 204 -26.42 -12.28 -15.67
N VAL A 205 -27.21 -11.28 -16.05
CA VAL A 205 -28.27 -10.71 -15.20
C VAL A 205 -29.38 -11.71 -14.83
N ALA A 206 -29.50 -12.82 -15.55
CA ALA A 206 -30.44 -13.90 -15.27
C ALA A 206 -29.80 -15.03 -14.44
N GLY A 207 -28.53 -14.90 -14.06
CA GLY A 207 -27.78 -15.90 -13.29
C GLY A 207 -27.23 -17.06 -14.11
N ASN A 208 -27.32 -17.02 -15.44
CA ASN A 208 -26.74 -18.07 -16.29
C ASN A 208 -25.24 -17.89 -16.39
N VAL A 209 -24.48 -18.99 -16.36
CA VAL A 209 -23.04 -18.95 -16.62
C VAL A 209 -22.81 -18.58 -18.08
N VAL A 210 -22.26 -17.39 -18.32
CA VAL A 210 -21.93 -16.89 -19.67
C VAL A 210 -20.46 -17.07 -20.02
N SER A 211 -19.60 -17.17 -19.01
CA SER A 211 -18.20 -17.52 -19.19
C SER A 211 -17.71 -18.24 -17.94
N LYS A 212 -16.81 -19.21 -18.14
CA LYS A 212 -15.93 -19.71 -17.09
C LYS A 212 -14.60 -19.03 -17.42
N GLY A 213 -14.23 -18.00 -16.67
CA GLY A 213 -13.30 -16.93 -17.12
C GLY A 213 -12.05 -17.44 -17.83
N ASP A 214 -11.68 -16.86 -18.98
CA ASP A 214 -10.68 -17.45 -19.88
C ASP A 214 -9.20 -17.23 -19.47
N GLY A 215 -8.91 -16.30 -18.56
CA GLY A 215 -7.52 -15.89 -18.30
C GLY A 215 -6.78 -16.64 -17.17
N ARG A 216 -7.50 -17.27 -16.23
CA ARG A 216 -6.93 -17.89 -15.01
C ARG A 216 -7.64 -19.18 -14.55
N LEU A 217 -8.50 -19.76 -15.40
CA LEU A 217 -8.95 -21.14 -15.19
C LEU A 217 -7.74 -22.06 -15.04
N ASN A 218 -7.65 -22.75 -13.90
CA ASN A 218 -6.50 -23.55 -13.46
C ASN A 218 -5.25 -22.76 -13.04
N ALA A 219 -5.39 -21.70 -12.23
CA ALA A 219 -4.26 -21.12 -11.50
C ALA A 219 -3.47 -22.15 -10.64
N GLY A 220 -4.00 -23.37 -10.44
CA GLY A 220 -3.41 -24.40 -9.60
C GLY A 220 -3.46 -24.05 -8.10
N VAL A 221 -4.05 -22.90 -7.78
CA VAL A 221 -4.20 -22.33 -6.44
C VAL A 221 -5.60 -21.76 -6.27
N THR A 222 -6.07 -21.76 -5.02
CA THR A 222 -7.20 -20.95 -4.58
C THR A 222 -6.62 -19.80 -3.77
N ASN A 223 -6.70 -18.59 -4.32
CA ASN A 223 -6.33 -17.36 -3.64
C ASN A 223 -7.62 -16.76 -3.07
N ASP A 224 -7.88 -16.98 -1.78
CA ASP A 224 -9.10 -16.50 -1.14
C ASP A 224 -9.06 -14.97 -0.95
N ALA A 225 -10.25 -14.38 -0.90
CA ALA A 225 -10.40 -13.01 -0.41
C ALA A 225 -10.22 -13.02 1.12
N MET A 226 -9.21 -12.30 1.59
CA MET A 226 -8.77 -12.21 2.97
C MET A 226 -8.93 -10.78 3.44
N PHE A 227 -9.49 -10.64 4.64
CA PHE A 227 -9.62 -9.36 5.34
C PHE A 227 -8.88 -9.44 6.66
N TYR A 228 -8.01 -8.47 6.89
CA TYR A 228 -7.27 -8.28 8.12
C TYR A 228 -7.79 -7.03 8.81
N VAL A 229 -8.01 -7.11 10.11
CA VAL A 229 -8.65 -6.01 10.86
C VAL A 229 -7.81 -5.68 12.08
N TRP A 230 -7.41 -4.42 12.18
CA TRP A 230 -6.81 -3.85 13.38
C TRP A 230 -7.76 -2.85 14.00
N ARG A 231 -7.85 -2.85 15.32
CA ARG A 231 -8.43 -1.75 16.06
C ARG A 231 -7.34 -0.73 16.37
N LEU A 232 -7.58 0.52 16.00
CA LEU A 232 -6.64 1.64 16.14
C LEU A 232 -7.28 2.77 16.93
N THR A 233 -6.46 3.55 17.62
CA THR A 233 -6.86 4.82 18.19
C THR A 233 -6.03 5.93 17.53
N ILE A 234 -6.68 6.94 16.96
CA ILE A 234 -6.03 8.04 16.22
C ILE A 234 -6.24 9.33 17.00
N ASP A 235 -5.26 9.77 17.78
CA ASP A 235 -5.36 10.96 18.62
C ASP A 235 -4.80 12.22 17.93
N ALA A 236 -5.48 13.36 18.11
CA ALA A 236 -5.00 14.65 17.62
C ALA A 236 -3.74 15.15 18.37
N SER A 237 -3.38 14.53 19.50
CA SER A 237 -2.20 14.86 20.30
C SER A 237 -0.92 14.15 19.88
N GLY A 238 -0.96 13.26 18.88
CA GLY A 238 0.22 12.54 18.39
C GLY A 238 0.84 11.59 19.42
N LYS A 239 0.11 11.21 20.48
CA LYS A 239 0.56 10.25 21.49
C LYS A 239 -0.09 8.89 21.21
N ARG A 240 0.65 8.12 20.41
CA ARG A 240 0.41 6.71 20.09
C ARG A 240 -0.01 5.91 21.33
N PHE A 241 -1.24 5.43 21.36
CA PHE A 241 -1.63 4.28 22.17
C PHE A 241 -2.33 3.28 21.25
N PHE A 242 -1.59 2.26 20.81
CA PHE A 242 -2.19 1.11 20.15
C PHE A 242 -2.56 0.11 21.23
N ARG A 243 -3.85 -0.16 21.41
CA ARG A 243 -4.32 -1.25 22.27
C ARG A 243 -4.69 -2.43 21.40
N LEU A 244 -3.78 -3.39 21.25
CA LEU A 244 -4.12 -4.73 20.78
C LEU A 244 -4.81 -5.48 21.93
N GLY A 245 -6.07 -5.13 22.20
CA GLY A 245 -6.94 -5.89 23.08
C GLY A 245 -7.65 -6.95 22.24
N VAL A 246 -7.12 -8.16 22.19
CA VAL A 246 -7.91 -9.35 21.92
C VAL A 246 -8.12 -9.99 23.28
N GLU A 247 -9.31 -9.81 23.86
CA GLU A 247 -9.79 -10.68 24.95
C GLU A 247 -10.33 -11.99 24.36
#